data_AF-A0AAN5DDW4-F1
#
_entry.id   AF-A0AAN5DDW4-F1
#
_cell.length_a   1.000
_cell.length_b   1.000
_cell.length_c   1.000
_cell.angle_alpha   90.00
_cell.angle_beta   90.00
_cell.angle_gamma   90.00
#
_symmetry.space_group_name_H-M   'P 1'
#
loop_
_entity.id
_entity.type
_entity.pdbx_description
1 polymer ?
#
loop_
_entity_poly.entity_id
_entity_poly.type
_entity_poly.pdbx_seq_one_letter_code
_entity_poly.pdbx_strand_id
1 'polypeptide(L)'
;FLPSLMKDRNLEDVQIRLTLISTQSAFDFIRTQEMLKKLPKIDKLRVDWTARTSSKDQITSDECLIDDESLLHIVSQTNHAELDKGECTAQGILRAFEMVCESPIVSKFVSFDAQKQQINELFSFANWKFDKIESGSGRSKELIHRETRTSLTARFHDTYYSVEMYKFDKDFSVLAKVVKW
;
A
#
# COMPACT_ATOMS: atom_id res chain seq x y z
N PHE A 1 -10.44 7.20 -18.98
CA PHE A 1 -10.86 8.46 -18.35
C PHE A 1 -9.77 9.01 -17.42
N LEU A 2 -9.35 8.32 -16.35
CA LEU A 2 -8.26 8.85 -15.50
C LEU A 2 -6.91 9.00 -16.20
N PRO A 3 -6.40 8.01 -16.96
CA PRO A 3 -5.15 8.19 -17.71
C PRO A 3 -5.20 9.35 -18.71
N SER A 4 -6.35 9.58 -19.34
CA SER A 4 -6.55 10.71 -20.25
C SER A 4 -6.61 12.07 -19.54
N LEU A 5 -7.03 12.14 -18.28
CA LEU A 5 -7.01 13.39 -17.49
C LEU A 5 -5.59 13.79 -17.09
N MET A 6 -4.72 12.79 -16.91
CA MET A 6 -3.34 12.94 -16.49
C MET A 6 -2.36 13.06 -17.66
N LYS A 7 -2.83 12.75 -18.88
CA LYS A 7 -2.03 12.80 -20.09
C LYS A 7 -1.47 14.21 -20.32
N ASP A 8 -0.20 14.28 -20.70
CA ASP A 8 0.52 15.51 -21.06
C ASP A 8 0.65 16.54 -19.91
N ARG A 9 0.50 16.10 -18.65
CA ARG A 9 0.72 16.93 -17.45
C ARG A 9 2.04 16.56 -16.77
N ASN A 10 2.72 17.54 -16.18
CA ASN A 10 3.81 17.26 -15.24
C ASN A 10 3.21 16.84 -13.89
N LEU A 11 3.54 15.62 -13.45
CA LEU A 11 3.05 15.01 -12.21
C LEU A 11 4.15 14.76 -11.17
N GLU A 12 5.36 15.29 -11.40
CA GLU A 12 6.55 15.03 -10.57
C GLU A 12 6.43 15.55 -9.13
N ASP A 13 5.60 16.57 -8.90
CA ASP A 13 5.34 17.16 -7.58
C ASP A 13 3.83 17.25 -7.26
N VAL A 14 3.02 16.41 -7.91
CA VAL A 14 1.56 16.48 -7.80
C VAL A 14 1.02 15.51 -6.76
N GLN A 15 0.08 16.01 -5.96
CA GLN A 15 -0.73 15.22 -5.04
C GLN A 15 -2.10 14.95 -5.65
N ILE A 16 -2.45 13.67 -5.79
CA ILE A 16 -3.72 13.20 -6.36
C ILE A 16 -4.46 12.36 -5.33
N ARG A 17 -5.71 12.74 -5.05
CA ARG A 17 -6.64 11.95 -4.25
C ARG A 17 -7.76 11.43 -5.15
N LEU A 18 -7.89 10.11 -5.21
CA LEU A 18 -8.96 9.41 -5.90
C LEU A 18 -9.95 8.88 -4.87
N THR A 19 -11.10 9.52 -4.75
CA THR A 19 -12.20 9.02 -3.92
C THR A 19 -13.20 8.30 -4.80
N LEU A 20 -13.26 6.98 -4.63
CA LEU A 20 -14.06 6.06 -5.44
C LEU A 20 -15.21 5.55 -4.56
N ILE A 21 -16.40 6.09 -4.80
CA ILE A 21 -17.59 5.78 -4.01
C ILE A 21 -18.50 4.87 -4.83
N SER A 22 -18.70 3.65 -4.35
CA SER A 22 -19.68 2.73 -4.91
C SER A 22 -20.97 2.77 -4.08
N THR A 23 -22.03 3.36 -4.65
CA THR A 23 -23.33 3.46 -3.95
C THR A 23 -24.31 2.33 -4.26
N GLN A 24 -24.02 1.42 -5.20
CA GLN A 24 -24.87 0.28 -5.59
C GLN A 24 -24.03 -0.84 -6.26
N SER A 25 -24.62 -2.03 -6.43
CA SER A 25 -24.08 -3.27 -7.04
C SER A 25 -23.63 -3.16 -8.52
N ALA A 26 -23.42 -1.96 -9.06
CA ALA A 26 -23.10 -1.69 -10.46
C ALA A 26 -21.71 -1.10 -10.69
N PHE A 27 -20.81 -1.14 -9.69
CA PHE A 27 -19.43 -0.69 -9.92
C PHE A 27 -18.59 -1.81 -10.49
N ASP A 28 -18.00 -1.55 -11.64
CA ASP A 28 -17.09 -2.45 -12.32
C ASP A 28 -15.74 -2.42 -11.59
N PHE A 29 -15.66 -3.27 -10.55
CA PHE A 29 -14.48 -3.50 -9.73
C PHE A 29 -13.25 -3.79 -10.61
N ILE A 30 -13.40 -4.71 -11.57
CA ILE A 30 -12.35 -5.10 -12.52
C ILE A 30 -11.86 -3.90 -13.33
N ARG A 31 -12.78 -3.09 -13.88
CA ARG A 31 -12.41 -1.86 -14.59
C ARG A 31 -11.64 -0.88 -13.72
N THR A 32 -11.96 -0.80 -12.43
CA THR A 32 -11.28 0.09 -11.49
C THR A 32 -9.86 -0.40 -11.21
N GLN A 33 -9.68 -1.70 -10.99
CA GLN A 33 -8.36 -2.32 -10.88
C GLN A 33 -7.52 -2.09 -12.14
N GLU A 34 -8.11 -2.36 -13.31
CA GLU A 34 -7.46 -2.13 -14.62
C GLU A 34 -7.04 -0.68 -14.85
N MET A 35 -7.74 0.26 -14.23
CA MET A 35 -7.40 1.68 -14.29
C MET A 35 -6.25 2.03 -13.34
N LEU A 36 -6.19 1.44 -12.14
CA LEU A 36 -5.09 1.64 -11.20
C LEU A 36 -3.77 1.13 -11.77
N LYS A 37 -3.79 0.00 -12.47
CA LYS A 37 -2.64 -0.58 -13.21
C LYS A 37 -2.14 0.29 -14.38
N LYS A 38 -2.86 1.37 -14.72
CA LYS A 38 -2.54 2.30 -15.82
C LYS A 38 -2.26 3.71 -15.33
N LEU A 39 -2.14 3.91 -14.01
CA LEU A 39 -1.76 5.20 -13.47
C LEU A 39 -0.33 5.56 -13.91
N PRO A 40 -0.09 6.80 -14.36
CA PRO A 40 1.26 7.27 -14.65
C PRO A 40 2.04 7.50 -13.35
N LYS A 41 3.30 7.89 -13.50
CA LYS A 41 4.11 8.34 -12.36
C LYS A 41 3.46 9.56 -11.68
N ILE A 42 3.27 9.49 -10.37
CA ILE A 42 2.60 10.50 -9.54
C ILE A 42 3.42 10.65 -8.25
N ASP A 43 3.71 11.86 -7.77
CA ASP A 43 4.44 12.02 -6.50
C ASP A 43 3.67 11.39 -5.33
N LYS A 44 2.43 11.86 -5.10
CA LYS A 44 1.58 11.40 -4.00
C LYS A 44 0.22 10.96 -4.49
N LEU A 45 -0.13 9.72 -4.19
CA LEU A 45 -1.42 9.13 -4.51
C LEU A 45 -2.15 8.74 -3.22
N ARG A 46 -3.43 9.08 -3.15
CA ARG A 46 -4.36 8.51 -2.18
C ARG A 46 -5.54 7.88 -2.89
N VAL A 47 -5.90 6.67 -2.51
CA VAL A 47 -7.09 5.97 -3.02
C VAL A 47 -8.00 5.68 -1.83
N ASP A 48 -9.14 6.36 -1.78
CA ASP A 48 -10.21 6.04 -0.84
C ASP A 48 -11.28 5.22 -1.56
N TRP A 49 -11.55 3.99 -1.10
CA TRP A 49 -12.54 3.09 -1.66
C TRP A 49 -13.68 2.86 -0.67
N THR A 50 -14.86 3.39 -0.98
CA THR A 50 -16.05 3.16 -0.17
C THR A 50 -16.99 2.22 -0.90
N ALA A 51 -16.89 0.92 -0.61
CA ALA A 51 -17.91 -0.06 -0.97
C ALA A 51 -19.02 -0.05 0.10
N ARG A 52 -20.27 0.22 -0.29
CA ARG A 52 -21.42 0.04 0.60
C ARG A 52 -21.81 -1.44 0.66
N THR A 53 -21.05 -2.22 1.41
CA THR A 53 -21.40 -3.59 1.81
C THR A 53 -21.75 -3.58 3.30
N SER A 54 -22.84 -4.26 3.64
CA SER A 54 -23.53 -4.14 4.93
C SER A 54 -22.91 -4.96 6.07
N SER A 55 -21.74 -5.58 5.88
CA SER A 55 -21.03 -6.36 6.92
C SER A 55 -19.81 -5.61 7.41
N LYS A 56 -19.88 -5.09 8.64
CA LYS A 56 -18.89 -4.14 9.19
C LYS A 56 -17.57 -4.76 9.64
N ASP A 57 -17.43 -6.08 9.66
CA ASP A 57 -16.43 -6.71 10.52
C ASP A 57 -15.36 -7.55 9.79
N GLN A 58 -15.48 -7.79 8.48
CA GLN A 58 -14.51 -8.59 7.73
C GLN A 58 -14.19 -7.97 6.37
N ILE A 59 -12.89 -7.90 6.02
CA ILE A 59 -12.45 -7.61 4.66
C ILE A 59 -12.85 -8.82 3.80
N THR A 60 -13.88 -8.66 2.97
CA THR A 60 -14.19 -9.62 1.91
C THR A 60 -13.38 -9.29 0.65
N SER A 61 -13.10 -10.30 -0.17
CA SER A 61 -12.43 -10.13 -1.47
C SER A 61 -13.09 -9.04 -2.32
N ASP A 62 -14.42 -8.94 -2.25
CA ASP A 62 -15.23 -8.00 -3.01
C ASP A 62 -15.05 -6.52 -2.55
N GLU A 63 -14.40 -6.31 -1.40
CA GLU A 63 -14.05 -4.98 -0.87
C GLU A 63 -12.59 -4.60 -1.15
N CYS A 64 -11.76 -5.52 -1.65
CA CYS A 64 -10.32 -5.34 -1.81
C CYS A 64 -9.97 -4.78 -3.19
N LEU A 65 -9.90 -3.46 -3.33
CA LEU A 65 -9.58 -2.87 -4.62
C LEU A 65 -8.14 -3.18 -5.08
N ILE A 66 -7.20 -3.39 -4.16
CA ILE A 66 -5.78 -3.55 -4.48
C ILE A 66 -5.42 -5.04 -4.57
N ASP A 67 -5.05 -5.52 -5.76
CA ASP A 67 -4.41 -6.82 -5.96
C ASP A 67 -2.87 -6.68 -6.02
N ASP A 68 -2.14 -7.80 -6.13
CA ASP A 68 -0.68 -7.79 -6.24
C ASP A 68 -0.18 -6.91 -7.39
N GLU A 69 -0.76 -7.05 -8.59
CA GLU A 69 -0.34 -6.29 -9.77
C GLU A 69 -0.56 -4.79 -9.59
N SER A 70 -1.70 -4.38 -9.03
CA SER A 70 -2.02 -2.98 -8.75
C SER A 70 -1.08 -2.41 -7.68
N LEU A 71 -0.81 -3.17 -6.61
CA LEU A 71 0.13 -2.76 -5.57
C LEU A 71 1.52 -2.52 -6.16
N LEU A 72 2.07 -3.50 -6.88
CA LEU A 72 3.41 -3.41 -7.48
C LEU A 72 3.48 -2.25 -8.49
N HIS A 73 2.46 -2.08 -9.32
CA HIS A 73 2.39 -0.95 -10.25
C HIS A 73 2.40 0.38 -9.50
N ILE A 74 1.51 0.58 -8.53
CA ILE A 74 1.44 1.82 -7.75
C ILE A 74 2.76 2.09 -7.03
N VAL A 75 3.36 1.08 -6.40
CA VAL A 75 4.68 1.20 -5.75
C VAL A 75 5.74 1.64 -6.76
N SER A 76 5.70 1.15 -8.01
CA SER A 76 6.66 1.59 -9.04
C SER A 76 6.44 3.03 -9.51
N GLN A 77 5.19 3.51 -9.49
CA GLN A 77 4.79 4.80 -10.06
C GLN A 77 4.67 5.93 -9.04
N THR A 78 4.80 5.66 -7.74
CA THR A 78 4.58 6.67 -6.69
C THR A 78 5.72 6.82 -5.71
N ASN A 79 5.90 8.01 -5.15
CA ASN A 79 6.79 8.23 -4.02
C ASN A 79 6.04 8.03 -2.70
N HIS A 80 4.78 8.43 -2.67
CA HIS A 80 3.87 8.27 -1.54
C HIS A 80 2.55 7.67 -2.02
N ALA A 81 2.12 6.56 -1.43
CA ALA A 81 0.82 5.97 -1.69
C ALA A 81 0.08 5.66 -0.39
N GLU A 82 -1.12 6.21 -0.22
CA GLU A 82 -2.09 5.79 0.80
C GLU A 82 -3.23 5.07 0.10
N LEU A 83 -3.30 3.75 0.27
CA LEU A 83 -4.28 2.90 -0.38
C LEU A 83 -5.27 2.34 0.64
N ASP A 84 -6.40 1.89 0.12
CA ASP A 84 -7.43 1.19 0.91
C ASP A 84 -7.08 -0.30 1.08
N LYS A 85 -8.06 -1.12 1.43
CA LYS A 85 -7.97 -2.57 1.55
C LYS A 85 -7.43 -3.24 0.28
N GLY A 86 -6.50 -4.18 0.47
CA GLY A 86 -5.93 -5.02 -0.58
C GLY A 86 -6.05 -6.51 -0.30
N GLU A 87 -6.26 -7.28 -1.36
CA GLU A 87 -6.17 -8.73 -1.41
C GLU A 87 -4.82 -9.09 -2.04
N CYS A 88 -3.75 -8.72 -1.34
CA CYS A 88 -2.39 -8.99 -1.77
C CYS A 88 -1.88 -10.27 -1.12
N THR A 89 -1.19 -11.11 -1.89
CA THR A 89 -0.51 -12.30 -1.36
C THR A 89 0.68 -11.91 -0.49
N ALA A 90 1.15 -12.81 0.38
CA ALA A 90 2.36 -12.59 1.15
C ALA A 90 3.58 -12.29 0.25
N GLN A 91 3.66 -12.96 -0.91
CA GLN A 91 4.71 -12.75 -1.91
C GLN A 91 4.57 -11.38 -2.58
N GLY A 92 3.36 -10.95 -2.92
CA GLY A 92 3.10 -9.63 -3.49
C GLY A 92 3.50 -8.49 -2.53
N ILE A 93 3.14 -8.62 -1.25
CA ILE A 93 3.53 -7.68 -0.18
C ILE A 93 5.06 -7.65 -0.02
N LEU A 94 5.72 -8.81 0.02
CA LEU A 94 7.17 -8.89 0.09
C LEU A 94 7.81 -8.21 -1.12
N ARG A 95 7.32 -8.48 -2.33
CA ARG A 95 7.88 -7.92 -3.55
C ARG A 95 7.73 -6.40 -3.61
N ALA A 96 6.59 -5.89 -3.15
CA ALA A 96 6.38 -4.44 -3.00
C ALA A 96 7.40 -3.84 -2.02
N PHE A 97 7.66 -4.51 -0.89
CA PHE A 97 8.66 -4.06 0.07
C PHE A 97 10.08 -4.04 -0.50
N GLU A 98 10.45 -5.05 -1.29
CA GLU A 98 11.74 -5.08 -2.01
C GLU A 98 11.86 -3.91 -2.98
N MET A 99 10.80 -3.57 -3.71
CA MET A 99 10.78 -2.41 -4.60
C MET A 99 10.95 -1.09 -3.82
N VAL A 100 10.41 -1.00 -2.60
CA VAL A 100 10.65 0.16 -1.73
C VAL A 100 12.13 0.23 -1.33
N CYS A 101 12.75 -0.91 -0.97
CA CYS A 101 14.18 -0.97 -0.64
C CYS A 101 15.07 -0.54 -1.82
N GLU A 102 14.79 -1.08 -3.01
CA GLU A 102 15.54 -0.88 -4.25
C GLU A 102 15.30 0.49 -4.90
N SER A 103 14.27 1.22 -4.47
CA SER A 103 13.94 2.53 -5.03
C SER A 103 15.14 3.49 -4.94
N PRO A 104 15.51 4.20 -6.03
CA PRO A 104 16.63 5.14 -6.00
C PRO A 104 16.33 6.42 -5.21
N ILE A 105 15.07 6.60 -4.78
CA ILE A 105 14.61 7.80 -4.09
C ILE A 105 14.90 7.67 -2.59
N VAL A 106 15.27 8.79 -1.98
CA VAL A 106 15.67 8.86 -0.57
C VAL A 106 14.48 8.57 0.37
N SER A 107 13.29 9.03 0.00
CA SER A 107 12.06 8.84 0.76
C SER A 107 11.01 8.18 -0.10
N LYS A 108 10.39 7.13 0.43
CA LYS A 108 9.25 6.44 -0.20
C LYS A 108 8.31 5.92 0.86
N PHE A 109 7.01 5.98 0.62
CA PHE A 109 5.98 5.56 1.56
C PHE A 109 4.84 4.84 0.83
N VAL A 110 4.38 3.73 1.38
CA VAL A 110 3.19 3.00 0.91
C VAL A 110 2.44 2.49 2.13
N SER A 111 1.13 2.74 2.21
CA SER A 111 0.26 2.14 3.23
C SER A 111 -1.01 1.54 2.63
N PHE A 112 -1.48 0.44 3.21
CA PHE A 112 -2.72 -0.24 2.83
C PHE A 112 -3.16 -1.20 3.94
N ASP A 113 -4.40 -1.66 3.90
CA ASP A 113 -4.91 -2.68 4.81
C ASP A 113 -4.86 -4.07 4.16
N ALA A 114 -4.34 -5.06 4.87
CA ALA A 114 -4.19 -6.44 4.40
C ALA A 114 -4.85 -7.42 5.38
N GLN A 115 -5.30 -8.58 4.88
CA GLN A 115 -5.90 -9.57 5.78
C GLN A 115 -4.84 -10.24 6.67
N LYS A 116 -5.28 -10.67 7.85
CA LYS A 116 -4.44 -11.30 8.88
C LYS A 116 -3.65 -12.50 8.38
N GLN A 117 -4.25 -13.30 7.49
CA GLN A 117 -3.63 -14.52 6.99
C GLN A 117 -2.36 -14.21 6.17
N GLN A 118 -2.43 -13.25 5.24
CA GLN A 118 -1.31 -12.94 4.35
C GLN A 118 -0.15 -12.29 5.11
N ILE A 119 -0.44 -11.49 6.15
CA ILE A 119 0.61 -10.97 7.04
C ILE A 119 1.24 -12.08 7.89
N ASN A 120 0.45 -13.01 8.43
CA ASN A 120 1.04 -14.13 9.16
C ASN A 120 1.91 -15.02 8.26
N GLU A 121 1.46 -15.27 7.04
CA GLU A 121 2.23 -16.00 6.03
C GLU A 121 3.54 -15.27 5.69
N LEU A 122 3.49 -13.96 5.41
CA LEU A 122 4.65 -13.10 5.15
C LEU A 122 5.73 -13.29 6.22
N PHE A 123 5.36 -13.18 7.50
CA PHE A 123 6.32 -13.28 8.59
C PHE A 123 6.79 -14.72 8.86
N SER A 124 6.09 -15.74 8.35
CA SER A 124 6.45 -17.15 8.48
C SER A 124 7.53 -17.62 7.51
N PHE A 125 7.76 -16.91 6.40
CA PHE A 125 8.79 -17.28 5.43
C PHE A 125 10.17 -17.41 6.11
N ALA A 126 10.91 -18.49 5.84
CA ALA A 126 12.26 -18.69 6.35
C ALA A 126 13.30 -17.86 5.55
N ASN A 127 14.47 -17.59 6.15
CA ASN A 127 15.67 -17.04 5.48
C ASN A 127 15.49 -15.65 4.83
N TRP A 128 15.21 -14.64 5.65
CA TRP A 128 15.10 -13.26 5.16
C TRP A 128 16.45 -12.56 5.20
N LYS A 129 16.74 -11.75 4.16
CA LYS A 129 17.79 -10.71 4.20
C LYS A 129 17.44 -9.52 5.11
N PHE A 130 16.35 -9.64 5.87
CA PHE A 130 15.73 -8.58 6.64
C PHE A 130 15.68 -9.00 8.11
N ASP A 131 15.93 -8.05 9.00
CA ASP A 131 15.72 -8.27 10.42
C ASP A 131 14.24 -8.32 10.71
N LYS A 132 13.82 -9.32 11.50
CA LYS A 132 12.43 -9.45 11.95
C LYS A 132 12.32 -8.99 13.40
N ILE A 133 11.37 -8.11 13.67
CA ILE A 133 11.03 -7.68 15.03
C ILE A 133 9.55 -7.98 15.24
N GLU A 134 9.24 -8.76 16.27
CA GLU A 134 7.87 -8.98 16.72
C GLU A 134 7.71 -8.42 18.13
N SER A 135 6.73 -7.54 18.32
CA SER A 135 6.38 -7.05 19.65
C SER A 135 5.74 -8.17 20.48
N GLY A 136 6.00 -8.21 21.79
CA GLY A 136 5.56 -9.29 22.69
C GLY A 136 4.04 -9.53 22.79
N SER A 137 3.21 -8.66 22.20
CA SER A 137 1.76 -8.87 22.09
C SER A 137 1.31 -9.48 20.76
N GLY A 138 2.22 -9.69 19.80
CA GLY A 138 1.93 -10.12 18.44
C GLY A 138 1.09 -9.13 17.61
N ARG A 139 0.76 -7.96 18.17
CA ARG A 139 -0.07 -6.92 17.52
C ARG A 139 0.71 -6.04 16.55
N SER A 140 2.04 -6.06 16.64
CA SER A 140 2.90 -5.34 15.71
C SER A 140 4.06 -6.23 15.31
N LYS A 141 4.29 -6.30 14.01
CA LYS A 141 5.37 -7.02 13.36
C LYS A 141 6.12 -6.07 12.44
N GLU A 142 7.43 -6.22 12.36
CA GLU A 142 8.28 -5.34 11.57
C GLU A 142 9.38 -6.13 10.83
N LEU A 143 9.63 -5.74 9.59
CA LEU A 143 10.76 -6.18 8.77
C LEU A 143 11.66 -4.98 8.50
N ILE A 144 12.96 -5.10 8.75
CA ILE A 144 13.91 -4.00 8.56
C ILE A 144 15.01 -4.40 7.58
N HIS A 145 15.21 -3.60 6.55
CA HIS A 145 16.39 -3.63 5.68
C HIS A 145 17.35 -2.51 6.09
N ARG A 146 18.37 -2.85 6.89
CA ARG A 146 19.28 -1.85 7.46
C ARG A 146 20.09 -1.09 6.42
N GLU A 147 20.53 -1.79 5.37
CA GLU A 147 21.38 -1.22 4.32
C GLU A 147 20.68 -0.06 3.60
N THR A 148 19.41 -0.25 3.26
CA THR A 148 18.61 0.79 2.56
C THR A 148 17.76 1.63 3.50
N ARG A 149 17.87 1.41 4.82
CA ARG A 149 17.06 2.06 5.87
C ARG A 149 15.57 2.03 5.54
N THR A 150 15.10 0.83 5.24
CA THR A 150 13.72 0.59 4.84
C THR A 150 13.06 -0.31 5.88
N SER A 151 11.80 -0.06 6.21
CA SER A 151 11.04 -0.95 7.07
C SER A 151 9.61 -1.14 6.60
N LEU A 152 9.10 -2.34 6.84
CA LEU A 152 7.70 -2.72 6.71
C LEU A 152 7.17 -2.97 8.11
N THR A 153 6.20 -2.19 8.53
CA THR A 153 5.48 -2.37 9.79
C THR A 153 4.07 -2.84 9.49
N ALA A 154 3.64 -3.91 10.15
CA ALA A 154 2.25 -4.36 10.15
C ALA A 154 1.67 -4.22 11.57
N ARG A 155 0.58 -3.47 11.72
CA ARG A 155 -0.14 -3.29 12.99
C ARG A 155 -1.54 -3.89 12.91
N PHE A 156 -1.87 -4.76 13.86
CA PHE A 156 -3.14 -5.47 13.88
C PHE A 156 -4.28 -4.58 14.40
N HIS A 157 -5.35 -4.48 13.61
CA HIS A 157 -6.59 -3.78 13.91
C HIS A 157 -7.76 -4.76 13.77
N ASP A 158 -8.22 -5.30 14.90
CA ASP A 158 -9.36 -6.22 15.04
C ASP A 158 -9.37 -7.44 14.10
N THR A 159 -9.65 -7.25 12.82
CA THR A 159 -9.74 -8.31 11.80
C THR A 159 -8.72 -8.20 10.67
N TYR A 160 -7.94 -7.12 10.59
CA TYR A 160 -6.95 -6.87 9.54
C TYR A 160 -5.65 -6.30 10.11
N TYR A 161 -4.64 -6.15 9.25
CA TYR A 161 -3.42 -5.41 9.56
C TYR A 161 -3.35 -4.15 8.70
N SER A 162 -3.01 -3.03 9.33
CA SER A 162 -2.53 -1.85 8.60
C SER A 162 -1.04 -2.06 8.32
N VAL A 163 -0.69 -2.07 7.05
CA VAL A 163 0.68 -2.28 6.55
C VAL A 163 1.22 -0.93 6.11
N GLU A 164 2.40 -0.58 6.61
CA GLU A 164 3.17 0.59 6.22
C GLU A 164 4.54 0.13 5.74
N MET A 165 4.94 0.55 4.55
CA MET A 165 6.28 0.37 4.01
C MET A 165 6.91 1.74 3.81
N TYR A 166 8.12 1.93 4.30
CA TYR A 166 8.80 3.21 4.19
C TYR A 166 10.30 3.07 4.01
N LYS A 167 10.89 4.02 3.27
CA LYS A 167 12.33 4.24 3.13
C LYS A 167 12.67 5.64 3.61
N PHE A 168 13.75 5.78 4.38
CA PHE A 168 14.10 7.04 5.03
C PHE A 168 15.46 7.61 4.65
N ASP A 169 15.55 8.94 4.77
CA ASP A 169 16.82 9.62 5.06
C ASP A 169 17.19 9.48 6.55
N LYS A 170 18.33 10.04 6.96
CA LYS A 170 18.82 10.11 8.35
C LYS A 170 17.83 10.71 9.35
N ASP A 171 16.80 11.42 8.89
CA ASP A 171 15.84 12.14 9.73
C ASP A 171 14.47 11.45 9.78
N PHE A 172 14.19 10.78 10.89
CA PHE A 172 12.89 10.17 11.19
C PHE A 172 11.76 11.20 11.28
N SER A 173 12.02 12.50 11.44
CA SER A 173 10.95 13.52 11.53
C SER A 173 10.19 13.73 10.22
N VAL A 174 10.72 13.26 9.09
CA VAL A 174 10.06 13.31 7.77
C VAL A 174 8.94 12.25 7.66
N LEU A 175 8.92 11.24 8.55
CA LEU A 175 7.87 10.20 8.66
C LEU A 175 6.45 10.74 8.65
N ALA A 176 6.28 11.94 9.17
CA ALA A 176 5.00 12.53 9.45
C ALA A 176 4.95 13.99 9.01
N LYS A 177 5.50 14.31 7.82
CA LYS A 177 4.73 15.25 7.00
C LYS A 177 3.44 14.53 6.64
N VAL A 178 2.52 14.45 7.62
CA VAL A 178 1.12 14.08 7.46
C VAL A 178 0.70 14.83 6.21
N VAL A 179 0.59 14.09 5.11
CA VAL A 179 0.20 14.69 3.85
C VAL A 179 -1.23 15.15 4.12
N LYS A 180 -1.42 16.46 4.21
CA LYS A 180 -2.75 17.03 4.36
C LYS A 180 -3.44 16.83 3.01
N TRP A 181 -4.37 15.89 2.98
CA TRP A 181 -5.19 15.54 1.82
C TRP A 181 -6.43 16.40 1.69
#